data_AF-A0A975HZM0-F1
#
_entry.id   AF-A0A975HZM0-F1
#
_cell.length_a   1.000
_cell.length_b   1.000
_cell.length_c   1.000
_cell.angle_alpha   90.00
_cell.angle_beta   90.00
_cell.angle_gamma   90.00
#
_symmetry.space_group_name_H-M   'P 1'
#
loop_
_entity.id
_entity.type
_entity.pdbx_description
1 polymer ?
#
loop_
_entity_poly.entity_id
_entity_poly.type
_entity_poly.pdbx_seq_one_letter_code
_entity_poly.pdbx_strand_id
1 'polypeptide(L)' 'MSRMRWRSAPHGELALLLEKARLDDSRAVGASTVYQFNLDGQELLAVSLPDGQAVVVEINPRPHTLRRRIDPVA' A
#
# COMPACT_ATOMS: atom_id res chain seq x y z
N MET A 1 6.14 -3.10 -18.15
CA MET A 1 6.13 -2.33 -16.88
C MET A 1 4.74 -2.42 -16.30
N SER A 2 4.54 -2.97 -15.10
CA SER A 2 3.21 -2.97 -14.48
C SER A 2 2.86 -1.55 -14.04
N ARG A 3 1.70 -1.05 -14.48
CA ARG A 3 1.22 0.29 -14.13
C ARG A 3 0.71 0.27 -12.69
N MET A 4 1.19 1.19 -11.87
CA MET A 4 0.71 1.38 -10.50
C MET A 4 -0.76 1.80 -10.53
N ARG A 5 -1.62 1.08 -9.80
CA ARG A 5 -3.02 1.44 -9.62
C ARG A 5 -3.13 2.32 -8.38
N TRP A 6 -3.60 3.53 -8.58
CA TRP A 6 -3.82 4.49 -7.50
C TRP A 6 -5.05 5.33 -7.79
N ARG A 7 -5.63 5.89 -6.74
CA ARG A 7 -6.78 6.80 -6.81
C ARG A 7 -6.77 7.78 -5.65
N SER A 8 -7.39 8.94 -5.84
CA SER A 8 -7.77 9.80 -4.71
C SER A 8 -9.08 9.32 -4.11
N ALA A 9 -9.26 9.62 -2.82
CA ALA A 9 -10.46 9.33 -2.06
C ALA A 9 -10.62 10.37 -0.95
N PRO A 10 -11.84 10.79 -0.57
CA PRO A 10 -12.03 11.62 0.61
C PRO A 10 -11.67 10.85 1.90
N HIS A 11 -11.32 11.56 2.97
CA HIS A 11 -11.02 10.94 4.28
C HIS A 11 -12.11 10.03 4.81
N GLY A 12 -13.39 10.36 4.57
CA GLY A 12 -14.50 9.50 4.99
C GLY A 12 -14.44 8.12 4.33
N GLU A 13 -14.04 8.04 3.06
CA GLU A 13 -13.85 6.77 2.39
C GLU A 13 -12.62 6.03 2.91
N LEU A 14 -11.51 6.74 3.17
CA LEU A 14 -10.34 6.13 3.81
C LEU A 14 -10.69 5.54 5.19
N ALA A 15 -11.48 6.24 6.00
CA ALA A 15 -11.92 5.74 7.29
C ALA A 15 -12.70 4.43 7.16
N LEU A 16 -13.64 4.35 6.22
CA LEU A 16 -14.40 3.12 5.93
C LEU A 16 -13.52 1.97 5.43
N LEU A 17 -12.44 2.26 4.70
CA LEU A 17 -11.46 1.24 4.30
C LEU A 17 -10.70 0.71 5.53
N LEU A 18 -10.21 1.62 6.38
CA LEU A 18 -9.44 1.28 7.57
C LEU A 18 -10.27 0.51 8.61
N GLU A 19 -11.56 0.80 8.74
CA GLU A 19 -12.49 0.05 9.63
C GLU A 19 -12.61 -1.43 9.27
N LYS A 20 -12.45 -1.77 7.99
CA LYS A 20 -12.58 -3.13 7.47
C LYS A 20 -11.25 -3.83 7.25
N ALA A 21 -10.15 -3.08 7.32
CA ALA A 21 -8.83 -3.57 7.00
C ALA A 21 -8.07 -4.06 8.24
N ARG A 22 -7.08 -4.92 8.01
CA ARG A 22 -6.01 -5.18 8.97
C ARG A 22 -4.91 -4.15 8.75
N LEU A 23 -4.74 -3.22 9.69
CA LEU A 23 -3.64 -2.25 9.65
C LEU A 23 -2.31 -2.94 9.98
N ASP A 24 -1.31 -2.73 9.12
CA ASP A 24 0.05 -3.27 9.27
C ASP A 24 1.01 -2.24 9.87
N ASP A 25 0.95 -0.99 9.40
CA ASP A 25 1.77 0.12 9.92
C ASP A 25 1.05 1.46 9.71
N SER A 26 1.37 2.45 10.54
CA SER A 26 0.92 3.83 10.37
C SER A 26 1.97 4.81 10.84
N ARG A 27 2.24 5.85 10.05
CA ARG A 27 3.28 6.85 10.36
C ARG A 27 2.85 8.24 9.93
N ALA A 28 3.08 9.22 10.81
CA ALA A 28 3.02 10.63 10.44
C ALA A 28 4.28 11.02 9.67
N VAL A 29 4.11 11.66 8.51
CA VAL A 29 5.19 12.15 7.65
C VAL A 29 4.85 13.59 7.26
N GLY A 30 5.45 14.56 7.95
CA GLY A 30 5.08 15.97 7.81
C GLY A 30 3.64 16.22 8.25
N ALA A 31 2.83 16.84 7.37
CA ALA A 31 1.41 17.09 7.60
C ALA A 31 0.49 15.95 7.13
N SER A 32 1.07 14.82 6.70
CA SER A 32 0.35 13.68 6.15
C SER A 32 0.49 12.46 7.04
N THR A 33 -0.45 11.52 6.95
CA THR A 33 -0.34 10.22 7.61
C THR A 33 -0.35 9.12 6.56
N VAL A 34 0.64 8.23 6.62
CA VAL A 34 0.74 7.05 5.76
C VAL A 34 0.24 5.84 6.52
N TYR A 35 -0.62 5.05 5.88
CA TYR A 35 -1.14 3.80 6.39
C TYR A 35 -0.76 2.67 5.43
N GLN A 36 -0.24 1.58 5.96
CA GLN A 36 -0.12 0.31 5.25
C GLN A 36 -1.13 -0.66 5.83
N PHE A 37 -1.97 -1.23 4.99
CA PHE A 37 -3.03 -2.12 5.45
C PHE A 37 -3.39 -3.17 4.41
N ASN A 38 -3.94 -4.27 4.88
CA ASN A 38 -4.49 -5.33 4.06
C ASN A 38 -6.02 -5.32 4.12
N LEU A 39 -6.67 -5.29 2.96
CA LEU A 39 -8.12 -5.41 2.84
C LEU A 39 -8.42 -6.63 1.96
N ASP A 40 -9.05 -7.65 2.55
CA ASP A 40 -9.44 -8.90 1.86
C ASP A 40 -8.30 -9.57 1.08
N GLY A 41 -7.08 -9.56 1.63
CA GLY A 41 -5.89 -10.14 1.00
C GLY A 41 -5.15 -9.18 0.06
N GLN A 42 -5.72 -8.03 -0.28
CA GLN A 42 -5.07 -7.00 -1.09
C GLN A 42 -4.24 -6.06 -0.20
N GLU A 43 -2.95 -5.91 -0.53
CA GLU A 43 -2.08 -4.96 0.14
C GLU A 43 -2.25 -3.54 -0.43
N LEU A 44 -2.51 -2.59 0.45
CA LEU A 44 -2.80 -1.20 0.14
C LEU A 44 -1.91 -0.26 0.95
N LEU A 45 -1.59 0.87 0.34
CA LEU A 45 -0.97 2.01 1.01
C LEU A 45 -1.85 3.24 0.82
N ALA A 46 -2.21 3.91 1.91
CA ALA A 46 -2.92 5.18 1.86
C ALA A 46 -2.08 6.32 2.43
N VAL A 47 -2.16 7.48 1.81
CA VAL A 47 -1.59 8.73 2.32
C VAL A 47 -2.74 9.70 2.54
N SER A 48 -3.08 9.97 3.80
CA SER A 48 -4.00 11.03 4.21
C SER A 48 -3.29 12.37 4.14
N LEU A 49 -3.93 13.35 3.51
CA LEU A 49 -3.43 14.69 3.26
C LEU A 49 -4.20 15.71 4.12
N PRO A 50 -3.58 16.86 4.44
CA PRO A 50 -4.21 17.86 5.32
C PRO A 50 -5.43 18.56 4.70
N ASP A 51 -5.67 18.42 3.40
CA ASP A 51 -6.80 18.99 2.66
C ASP A 51 -8.08 18.14 2.74
N GLY A 52 -8.06 17.04 3.51
CA GLY A 52 -9.20 16.14 3.66
C GLY A 52 -9.26 15.04 2.60
N GLN A 53 -8.28 14.98 1.70
CA GLN A 53 -8.15 13.91 0.71
C GLN A 53 -7.13 12.86 1.15
N ALA A 54 -7.23 11.69 0.54
CA ALA A 54 -6.26 10.64 0.64
C ALA A 54 -5.90 10.12 -0.75
N VAL A 55 -4.69 9.61 -0.90
CA VAL A 55 -4.27 8.83 -2.06
C VAL A 55 -4.16 7.38 -1.62
N VAL A 56 -4.87 6.47 -2.28
CA VAL A 56 -4.82 5.03 -2.04
C VAL A 56 -4.12 4.36 -3.21
N VAL A 57 -3.14 3.51 -2.90
CA VAL A 57 -2.28 2.82 -3.87
C VAL A 57 -2.39 1.32 -3.64
N GLU A 58 -2.64 0.57 -4.70
CA GLU A 58 -2.55 -0.88 -4.68
C GLU A 58 -1.09 -1.32 -4.82
N ILE A 59 -0.59 -2.03 -3.82
CA ILE A 59 0.72 -2.66 -3.88
C ILE A 59 0.54 -4.01 -4.56
N ASN A 60 0.90 -4.09 -5.84
CA ASN A 60 1.06 -5.38 -6.50
C ASN A 60 2.47 -5.89 -6.20
N PRO A 61 2.63 -6.92 -5.35
CA PRO A 61 3.94 -7.52 -5.15
C PRO A 61 4.40 -8.04 -6.52
N ARG A 62 5.50 -7.47 -7.04
CA ARG A 62 6.18 -8.12 -8.16
C ARG A 62 6.59 -9.49 -7.65
N PRO A 63 6.36 -10.59 -8.40
CA PRO A 63 6.98 -11.85 -8.04
C PRO A 63 8.48 -11.59 -8.00
N HIS A 64 9.08 -11.69 -6.81
CA HIS A 64 10.52 -11.67 -6.67
C HIS A 64 11.03 -12.80 -7.54
N THR A 65 11.76 -12.46 -8.60
CA THR A 65 12.50 -13.46 -9.36
C THR A 65 13.48 -14.10 -8.39
N LEU A 66 13.14 -15.28 -7.87
CA LEU A 66 14.06 -16.17 -7.20
C LEU A 66 15.24 -16.35 -8.15
N ARG A 67 16.36 -15.67 -7.89
CA ARG A 67 17.61 -15.94 -8.59
C ARG A 67 17.95 -17.39 -8.28
N ARG A 68 17.75 -18.27 -9.26
CA ARG A 68 18.26 -19.65 -9.22
C ARG A 68 19.76 -19.53 -9.01
N ARG A 69 20.23 -19.86 -7.80
CA ARG A 69 21.66 -20.03 -7.53
C ARG A 69 22.09 -21.20 -8.41
N ILE A 70 22.90 -20.93 -9.43
CA ILE A 70 23.59 -21.98 -10.16
C ILE A 70 24.84 -22.22 -9.33
N ASP A 71 24.84 -23.28 -8.52
CA ASP A 71 26.08 -23.72 -7.90
C ASP A 71 27.05 -24.14 -9.02
N PRO A 72 28.30 -23.68 -9.01
CA PRO A 72 29.27 -24.08 -10.02
C PRO A 72 29.52 -25.59 -9.88
N VAL A 73 29.38 -26.30 -11.00
CA VAL A 73 29.74 -27.72 -11.10
C VAL A 73 31.26 -27.81 -10.94
N ALA A 74 31.69 -28.64 -9.98
CA ALA A 74 33.08 -28.93 -9.66
C ALA A 74 33.83 -29.62 -10.80
#